data_AF-M7YDK5-F1
#
_entry.id   AF-M7YDK5-F1
#
_cell.length_a   1.000
_cell.length_b   1.000
_cell.length_c   1.000
_cell.angle_alpha   90.00
_cell.angle_beta   90.00
_cell.angle_gamma   90.00
#
_symmetry.space_group_name_H-M   'P 1'
#
loop_
_entity.id
_entity.type
_entity.pdbx_description
1 polymer ?
#
loop_
_entity_poly.entity_id
_entity_poly.type
_entity_poly.pdbx_seq_one_letter_code
_entity_poly.pdbx_strand_id
1 'polypeptide(L)'
;MISFDFRDRHYRIFKSSQSFEYIREFSDSTGQVRDVLNNSGFVRTINGSKVDLPEERVGAFSRSVNSVAYFAFLPYGLNDPAVRKTLVGESELEGKKYDLIRVTFAQEGGGEDYDDVFLYWINQETKRIDFLAYSYHTDGGGVRFRKAVKTHEVGGLVLQDYENYGLESKETPVEEMESLYKSGKLELLSTIELENIQVVKR
;
A
#
# COMPACT_ATOMS: atom_id res chain seq x y z
N MET A 1 -1.94 17.88 -0.25
CA MET A 1 -2.15 16.99 -1.40
C MET A 1 -0.81 16.47 -1.84
N ILE A 2 -0.72 15.20 -2.21
CA ILE A 2 0.47 14.65 -2.87
C ILE A 2 0.12 14.27 -4.31
N SER A 3 1.06 14.43 -5.22
CA SER A 3 0.98 13.88 -6.57
C SER A 3 2.26 13.14 -6.92
N PHE A 4 2.15 12.08 -7.69
CA PHE A 4 3.29 11.30 -8.15
C PHE A 4 2.87 10.47 -9.35
N ASP A 5 3.85 10.05 -10.13
CA ASP A 5 3.67 9.04 -11.16
C ASP A 5 4.02 7.67 -10.56
N PHE A 6 3.21 6.67 -10.89
CA PHE A 6 3.46 5.28 -10.53
C PHE A 6 3.15 4.41 -11.73
N ARG A 7 4.20 3.83 -12.32
CA ARG A 7 4.15 3.15 -13.62
C ARG A 7 3.65 4.11 -14.71
N ASP A 8 2.67 3.69 -15.50
CA ASP A 8 2.09 4.43 -16.62
C ASP A 8 0.94 5.39 -16.20
N ARG A 9 0.87 5.75 -14.92
CA ARG A 9 -0.30 6.44 -14.35
C ARG A 9 0.10 7.58 -13.41
N HIS A 10 -0.65 8.67 -13.51
CA HIS A 10 -0.52 9.81 -12.61
C HIS A 10 -1.53 9.70 -11.46
N TYR A 11 -1.07 9.92 -10.23
CA TYR A 11 -1.89 9.89 -9.02
C TYR A 11 -1.91 11.25 -8.33
N ARG A 12 -3.08 11.62 -7.81
CA ARG A 12 -3.22 12.73 -6.87
C ARG A 12 -4.01 12.26 -5.66
N ILE A 13 -3.38 12.30 -4.50
CA ILE A 13 -3.94 11.77 -3.26
C ILE A 13 -4.12 12.92 -2.26
N PHE A 14 -5.35 13.09 -1.81
CA PHE A 14 -5.73 13.98 -0.73
C PHE A 14 -6.42 13.16 0.37
N LYS A 15 -5.99 13.36 1.62
CA LYS A 15 -6.62 12.78 2.80
C LYS A 15 -6.57 13.78 3.95
N SER A 16 -7.66 13.86 4.70
CA SER A 16 -7.82 14.63 5.92
C SER A 16 -8.62 13.80 6.93
N SER A 17 -8.86 14.36 8.13
CA SER A 17 -9.71 13.72 9.14
C SER A 17 -11.19 13.65 8.74
N GLN A 18 -11.64 14.47 7.78
CA GLN A 18 -13.05 14.57 7.39
C GLN A 18 -13.35 13.96 6.02
N SER A 19 -12.39 14.03 5.11
CA SER A 19 -12.57 13.61 3.72
C SER A 19 -11.29 13.14 3.07
N PHE A 20 -11.46 12.33 2.03
CA PHE A 20 -10.39 11.90 1.15
C PHE A 20 -10.82 12.01 -0.32
N GLU A 21 -9.85 12.17 -1.20
CA GLU A 21 -10.04 12.16 -2.64
C GLU A 21 -8.77 11.61 -3.29
N TYR A 22 -8.93 10.49 -3.98
CA TYR A 22 -7.87 9.79 -4.69
C TYR A 22 -8.18 9.84 -6.17
N ILE A 23 -7.28 10.40 -6.95
CA ILE A 23 -7.42 10.54 -8.40
C ILE A 23 -6.33 9.70 -9.07
N ARG A 24 -6.72 8.96 -10.09
CA ARG A 24 -5.80 8.23 -10.99
C ARG A 24 -6.11 8.59 -12.42
N GLU A 25 -5.09 9.02 -13.15
CA GLU A 25 -5.18 9.50 -14.53
C GLU A 25 -4.19 8.74 -15.42
N PHE A 26 -4.66 8.29 -16.58
CA PHE A 26 -3.86 7.56 -17.57
C PHE A 26 -4.55 7.60 -18.93
N SER A 27 -3.83 7.26 -20.00
CA SER A 27 -4.38 7.13 -21.34
C SER A 27 -4.35 5.68 -21.78
N ASP A 28 -5.43 5.20 -22.37
CA ASP A 28 -5.49 3.87 -22.99
C ASP A 28 -6.19 3.93 -24.36
N SER A 29 -6.50 2.78 -24.96
CA SER A 29 -7.16 2.69 -26.26
C SER A 29 -8.56 3.33 -26.30
N THR A 30 -9.16 3.62 -25.15
CA THR A 30 -10.48 4.27 -25.04
C THR A 30 -10.41 5.79 -24.94
N GLY A 31 -9.25 6.34 -24.58
CA GLY A 31 -9.00 7.78 -24.45
C GLY A 31 -8.31 8.14 -23.14
N GLN A 32 -8.46 9.39 -22.71
CA GLN A 32 -7.93 9.86 -21.44
C GLN A 32 -8.88 9.44 -20.30
N VAL A 33 -8.43 8.50 -19.48
CA VAL A 33 -9.18 7.97 -18.33
C VAL A 33 -8.84 8.78 -17.09
N ARG A 34 -9.89 9.14 -16.34
CA ARG A 34 -9.77 9.71 -15.00
C ARG A 34 -10.69 8.99 -14.03
N ASP A 35 -10.08 8.35 -13.05
CA ASP A 35 -10.75 7.71 -11.92
C ASP A 35 -10.71 8.64 -10.72
N VAL A 36 -11.83 8.78 -10.02
CA VAL A 36 -11.93 9.47 -8.73
C VAL A 36 -12.58 8.54 -7.73
N LEU A 37 -11.92 8.33 -6.59
CA LEU A 37 -12.45 7.66 -5.42
C LEU A 37 -12.46 8.65 -4.25
N ASN A 38 -13.63 8.90 -3.67
CA ASN A 38 -13.80 9.78 -2.51
C ASN A 38 -14.93 9.27 -1.60
N ASN A 39 -15.31 10.06 -0.59
CA ASN A 39 -16.38 9.72 0.35
C ASN A 39 -17.76 9.45 -0.31
N SER A 40 -17.99 9.91 -1.54
CA SER A 40 -19.23 9.69 -2.29
C SER A 40 -19.19 8.44 -3.19
N GLY A 41 -18.05 7.75 -3.25
CA GLY A 41 -17.85 6.55 -4.06
C GLY A 41 -16.88 6.77 -5.21
N PHE A 42 -17.01 5.94 -6.24
CA PHE A 42 -16.11 5.90 -7.39
C PHE A 42 -16.78 6.41 -8.66
N VAL A 43 -16.06 7.23 -9.41
CA VAL A 43 -16.48 7.74 -10.73
C VAL A 43 -15.33 7.63 -11.71
N ARG A 44 -15.61 7.08 -12.90
CA ARG A 44 -14.72 7.13 -14.07
C ARG A 44 -15.25 8.11 -15.10
N THR A 45 -14.35 8.91 -15.66
CA THR A 45 -14.59 9.64 -16.91
C THR A 45 -13.59 9.20 -17.99
N ILE A 46 -14.03 9.25 -19.25
CA ILE A 46 -13.21 9.03 -20.45
C ILE A 46 -13.38 10.27 -21.33
N ASN A 47 -12.27 10.94 -21.67
CA ASN A 47 -12.27 12.22 -22.39
C ASN A 47 -13.22 13.26 -21.76
N GLY A 48 -13.26 13.31 -20.43
CA GLY A 48 -14.12 14.22 -19.67
C GLY A 48 -15.58 13.78 -19.50
N SER A 49 -16.05 12.75 -20.22
CA SER A 49 -17.43 12.26 -20.11
C SER A 49 -17.53 11.13 -19.09
N LYS A 50 -18.52 11.19 -18.18
CA LYS A 50 -18.78 10.11 -17.21
C LYS A 50 -19.18 8.83 -17.93
N VAL A 51 -18.64 7.71 -17.47
CA VAL A 51 -18.97 6.37 -17.98
C VAL A 51 -19.71 5.59 -16.91
N ASP A 52 -20.83 4.98 -17.31
CA ASP A 52 -21.54 4.03 -16.45
C ASP A 52 -20.84 2.68 -16.53
N LEU A 53 -20.46 2.17 -15.36
CA LEU A 53 -19.73 0.92 -15.20
C LEU A 53 -20.61 -0.09 -14.44
N PRO A 54 -20.53 -1.38 -14.77
CA PRO A 54 -21.13 -2.41 -13.94
C PRO A 54 -20.46 -2.42 -12.56
N GLU A 55 -21.22 -2.81 -11.53
CA GLU A 55 -20.80 -2.77 -10.12
C GLU A 55 -19.46 -3.50 -9.87
N GLU A 56 -19.25 -4.64 -10.53
CA GLU A 56 -17.99 -5.39 -10.48
C GLU A 56 -16.78 -4.51 -10.86
N ARG A 57 -16.91 -3.72 -11.93
CA ARG A 57 -15.84 -2.83 -12.40
C ARG A 57 -15.65 -1.64 -11.47
N VAL A 58 -16.74 -1.11 -10.91
CA VAL A 58 -16.67 -0.06 -9.88
C VAL A 58 -15.88 -0.57 -8.67
N GLY A 59 -16.20 -1.77 -8.16
CA GLY A 59 -15.50 -2.38 -7.04
C GLY A 59 -14.01 -2.64 -7.35
N ALA A 60 -13.71 -3.26 -8.48
CA ALA A 60 -12.33 -3.56 -8.89
C ALA A 60 -11.47 -2.29 -9.03
N PHE A 61 -11.99 -1.24 -9.69
CA PHE A 61 -11.25 0.00 -9.87
C PHE A 61 -11.13 0.79 -8.58
N SER A 62 -12.14 0.78 -7.71
CA SER A 62 -12.07 1.37 -6.37
C SER A 62 -10.96 0.74 -5.54
N ARG A 63 -10.92 -0.60 -5.44
CA ARG A 63 -9.86 -1.32 -4.72
C ARG A 63 -8.48 -1.02 -5.29
N SER A 64 -8.36 -0.96 -6.61
CA SER A 64 -7.09 -0.65 -7.30
C SER A 64 -6.59 0.78 -6.98
N VAL A 65 -7.46 1.80 -6.99
CA VAL A 65 -7.07 3.18 -6.63
C VAL A 65 -6.77 3.27 -5.13
N ASN A 66 -7.60 2.67 -4.28
CA ASN A 66 -7.42 2.68 -2.83
C ASN A 66 -6.11 2.02 -2.41
N SER A 67 -5.74 0.88 -3.01
CA SER A 67 -4.53 0.13 -2.67
C SER A 67 -3.26 0.99 -2.88
N VAL A 68 -3.16 1.70 -4.00
CA VAL A 68 -2.00 2.59 -4.26
C VAL A 68 -1.95 3.73 -3.24
N ALA A 69 -3.10 4.35 -2.93
CA ALA A 69 -3.16 5.40 -1.91
C ALA A 69 -2.77 4.88 -0.52
N TYR A 70 -3.26 3.70 -0.13
CA TYR A 70 -2.96 3.07 1.15
C TYR A 70 -1.46 2.79 1.29
N PHE A 71 -0.85 2.11 0.31
CA PHE A 71 0.56 1.73 0.37
C PHE A 71 1.51 2.93 0.26
N ALA A 72 1.18 3.95 -0.53
CA ALA A 72 1.99 5.16 -0.60
C ALA A 72 2.03 5.92 0.74
N PHE A 73 1.01 5.75 1.58
CA PHE A 73 0.90 6.44 2.87
C PHE A 73 1.24 5.57 4.09
N LEU A 74 1.71 4.34 3.93
CA LEU A 74 2.16 3.58 5.10
C LEU A 74 3.27 4.36 5.84
N PRO A 75 3.25 4.41 7.19
CA PRO A 75 2.31 3.76 8.11
C PRO A 75 1.16 4.65 8.61
N TYR A 76 0.80 5.73 7.91
CA TYR A 76 -0.19 6.72 8.38
C TYR A 76 -1.52 6.10 8.82
N GLY A 77 -2.06 5.16 8.05
CA GLY A 77 -3.31 4.46 8.37
C GLY A 77 -3.24 3.56 9.61
N LEU A 78 -2.04 3.27 10.13
CA LEU A 78 -1.89 2.39 11.29
C LEU A 78 -2.32 3.04 12.61
N ASN A 79 -2.76 4.31 12.61
CA ASN A 79 -3.33 4.95 13.80
C ASN A 79 -4.86 4.88 13.85
N ASP A 80 -5.50 4.21 12.90
CA ASP A 80 -6.94 4.06 12.88
C ASP A 80 -7.45 3.23 14.09
N PRO A 81 -8.66 3.50 14.62
CA PRO A 81 -9.15 2.87 15.86
C PRO A 81 -9.26 1.34 15.82
N ALA A 82 -9.41 0.74 14.64
CA ALA A 82 -9.48 -0.71 14.47
C ALA A 82 -8.10 -1.39 14.55
N VAL A 83 -7.01 -0.64 14.44
CA VAL A 83 -5.65 -1.18 14.36
C VAL A 83 -5.20 -1.67 15.74
N ARG A 84 -4.62 -2.87 15.79
CA ARG A 84 -4.02 -3.48 16.98
C ARG A 84 -2.55 -3.75 16.68
N LYS A 85 -1.65 -3.22 17.51
CA LYS A 85 -0.19 -3.33 17.34
C LYS A 85 0.38 -4.14 18.49
N THR A 86 1.26 -5.09 18.19
CA THR A 86 1.95 -5.91 19.17
C THR A 86 3.43 -5.96 18.82
N LEU A 87 4.29 -5.55 19.75
CA LEU A 87 5.72 -5.84 19.64
C LEU A 87 5.90 -7.35 19.82
N VAL A 88 6.35 -8.03 18.78
CA VAL A 88 6.55 -9.50 18.81
C VAL A 88 7.99 -9.88 19.12
N GLY A 89 8.94 -8.95 18.97
CA GLY A 89 10.33 -9.16 19.35
C GLY A 89 11.29 -8.24 18.59
N GLU A 90 12.56 -8.62 18.61
CA GLU A 90 13.62 -7.99 17.84
C GLU A 90 14.08 -8.93 16.72
N SER A 91 14.57 -8.36 15.63
CA SER A 91 15.10 -9.11 14.49
C SER A 91 16.38 -8.46 13.96
N GLU A 92 17.20 -9.25 13.27
CA GLU A 92 18.36 -8.77 12.51
C GLU A 92 18.24 -9.17 11.04
N LEU A 93 18.25 -8.17 10.16
CA LEU A 93 18.18 -8.33 8.71
C LEU A 93 19.23 -7.43 8.04
N GLU A 94 20.01 -8.02 7.14
CA GLU A 94 21.06 -7.29 6.40
C GLU A 94 22.02 -6.50 7.31
N GLY A 95 22.37 -7.07 8.47
CA GLY A 95 23.29 -6.47 9.44
C GLY A 95 22.72 -5.31 10.26
N LYS A 96 21.40 -5.10 10.24
CA LYS A 96 20.70 -4.05 11.00
C LYS A 96 19.69 -4.66 11.96
N LYS A 97 19.44 -3.97 13.08
CA LYS A 97 18.48 -4.39 14.10
C LYS A 97 17.11 -3.74 13.93
N TYR A 98 16.06 -4.49 14.20
CA TYR A 98 14.68 -4.08 14.00
C TYR A 98 13.81 -4.44 15.20
N ASP A 99 12.90 -3.54 15.56
CA ASP A 99 11.71 -3.86 16.35
C ASP A 99 10.67 -4.47 15.40
N LEU A 100 10.28 -5.72 15.65
CA LEU A 100 9.27 -6.40 14.85
C LEU A 100 7.88 -6.16 15.45
N ILE A 101 7.03 -5.46 14.69
CA ILE A 101 5.67 -5.10 15.09
C ILE A 101 4.67 -5.90 14.26
N ARG A 102 3.84 -6.69 14.92
CA ARG A 102 2.67 -7.33 14.31
C ARG A 102 1.48 -6.40 14.39
N VAL A 103 0.75 -6.29 13.28
CA VAL A 103 -0.43 -5.44 13.17
C VAL A 103 -1.60 -6.26 12.64
N THR A 104 -2.73 -6.17 13.33
CA THR A 104 -4.02 -6.76 12.94
C THR A 104 -5.14 -5.75 13.09
N PHE A 105 -6.32 -6.09 12.59
CA PHE A 105 -7.48 -5.21 12.61
C PHE A 105 -8.64 -5.85 13.38
N ALA A 106 -9.39 -5.04 14.13
CA ALA A 106 -10.65 -5.47 14.72
C ALA A 106 -11.71 -5.62 13.61
N GLN A 107 -12.60 -6.60 13.74
CA GLN A 107 -13.71 -6.76 12.79
C GLN A 107 -14.57 -5.49 12.71
N GLU A 108 -14.84 -4.86 13.86
CA GLU A 108 -15.48 -3.55 13.90
C GLU A 108 -14.50 -2.47 13.43
N GLY A 109 -14.83 -1.84 12.29
CA GLY A 109 -14.02 -0.77 11.70
C GLY A 109 -12.79 -1.23 10.93
N GLY A 110 -12.50 -2.53 10.87
CA GLY A 110 -11.38 -3.10 10.09
C GLY A 110 -11.65 -3.24 8.59
N GLY A 111 -12.91 -3.08 8.16
CA GLY A 111 -13.28 -3.19 6.75
C GLY A 111 -13.40 -4.64 6.25
N GLU A 112 -13.38 -4.81 4.93
CA GLU A 112 -13.51 -6.13 4.28
C GLU A 112 -12.28 -7.04 4.51
N ASP A 113 -11.11 -6.43 4.71
CA ASP A 113 -9.82 -7.13 4.86
C ASP A 113 -9.36 -7.16 6.33
N TYR A 114 -10.29 -7.21 7.30
CA TYR A 114 -9.95 -7.16 8.73
C TYR A 114 -9.10 -8.35 9.21
N ASP A 115 -9.11 -9.43 8.43
CA ASP A 115 -8.35 -10.67 8.66
C ASP A 115 -6.91 -10.61 8.14
N ASP A 116 -6.52 -9.53 7.46
CA ASP A 116 -5.14 -9.30 7.05
C ASP A 116 -4.22 -9.13 8.27
N VAL A 117 -3.04 -9.77 8.20
CA VAL A 117 -1.99 -9.67 9.20
C VAL A 117 -0.78 -9.03 8.57
N PHE A 118 -0.24 -8.01 9.22
CA PHE A 118 0.97 -7.33 8.80
C PHE A 118 2.09 -7.52 9.81
N LEU A 119 3.33 -7.56 9.31
CA LEU A 119 4.56 -7.46 10.08
C LEU A 119 5.36 -6.27 9.57
N TYR A 120 5.88 -5.47 10.49
CA TYR A 120 6.72 -4.31 10.19
C TYR A 120 8.06 -4.45 10.92
N TRP A 121 9.15 -4.35 10.19
CA TRP A 121 10.50 -4.27 10.74
C TRP A 121 10.89 -2.80 10.85
N ILE A 122 10.78 -2.26 12.07
CA ILE A 122 11.13 -0.86 12.35
C ILE A 122 12.59 -0.79 12.73
N ASN A 123 13.39 -0.13 11.91
CA ASN A 123 14.82 0.02 12.13
C ASN A 123 15.08 0.70 13.48
N GLN A 124 15.85 0.05 14.37
CA GLN A 124 16.05 0.54 15.73
C GLN A 124 16.84 1.86 15.77
N GLU A 125 17.65 2.16 14.77
CA GLU A 125 18.45 3.38 14.68
C GLU A 125 17.68 4.52 14.00
N THR A 126 17.08 4.24 12.83
CA THR A 126 16.45 5.28 12.00
C THR A 126 14.97 5.49 12.32
N LYS A 127 14.35 4.54 13.03
CA LYS A 127 12.91 4.47 13.29
C LYS A 127 12.03 4.43 12.04
N ARG A 128 12.61 4.01 10.90
CA ARG A 128 11.92 3.82 9.62
C ARG A 128 11.49 2.37 9.44
N ILE A 129 10.50 2.17 8.59
CA ILE A 129 10.11 0.84 8.11
C ILE A 129 11.06 0.49 6.97
N ASP A 130 11.95 -0.48 7.19
CA ASP A 130 12.83 -0.97 6.10
C ASP A 130 12.22 -2.20 5.43
N PHE A 131 11.43 -2.98 6.17
CA PHE A 131 10.70 -4.13 5.64
C PHE A 131 9.27 -4.17 6.17
N LEU A 132 8.36 -4.71 5.35
CA LEU A 132 7.02 -5.10 5.78
C LEU A 132 6.59 -6.38 5.08
N ALA A 133 5.77 -7.18 5.75
CA ALA A 133 5.15 -8.37 5.18
C ALA A 133 3.66 -8.34 5.49
N TYR A 134 2.86 -8.91 4.61
CA TYR A 134 1.43 -9.03 4.85
C TYR A 134 0.82 -10.23 4.15
N SER A 135 -0.17 -10.83 4.80
CA SER A 135 -1.12 -11.74 4.17
C SER A 135 -2.27 -10.95 3.54
N TYR A 136 -2.81 -11.45 2.44
CA TYR A 136 -4.06 -10.95 1.87
C TYR A 136 -4.92 -12.13 1.44
N HIS A 137 -6.23 -11.93 1.46
CA HIS A 137 -7.21 -12.99 1.13
C HIS A 137 -7.90 -12.78 -0.22
N THR A 138 -7.73 -11.61 -0.84
CA THR A 138 -8.30 -11.23 -2.14
C THR A 138 -7.59 -11.94 -3.31
N ASP A 139 -8.31 -12.14 -4.42
CA ASP A 139 -7.79 -12.67 -5.71
C ASP A 139 -6.95 -13.95 -5.60
N GLY A 140 -7.37 -14.90 -4.78
CA GLY A 140 -6.63 -16.16 -4.58
C GLY A 140 -5.57 -16.08 -3.48
N GLY A 141 -5.53 -14.99 -2.72
CA GLY A 141 -4.77 -14.82 -1.49
C GLY A 141 -3.26 -15.00 -1.63
N GLY A 142 -2.56 -14.85 -0.51
CA GLY A 142 -1.13 -15.13 -0.43
C GLY A 142 -0.41 -14.18 0.50
N VAL A 143 0.92 -14.15 0.35
CA VAL A 143 1.81 -13.33 1.16
C VAL A 143 2.70 -12.45 0.29
N ARG A 144 2.99 -11.25 0.80
CA ARG A 144 3.95 -10.33 0.22
C ARG A 144 4.98 -9.94 1.27
N PHE A 145 6.20 -9.73 0.80
CA PHE A 145 7.28 -9.15 1.58
C PHE A 145 7.85 -8.00 0.78
N ARG A 146 7.96 -6.83 1.39
CA ARG A 146 8.50 -5.64 0.75
C ARG A 146 9.74 -5.19 1.48
N LYS A 147 10.75 -4.82 0.70
CA LYS A 147 11.98 -4.20 1.14
C LYS A 147 12.04 -2.77 0.62
N ALA A 148 12.20 -1.80 1.51
CA ALA A 148 12.40 -0.42 1.11
C ALA A 148 13.77 -0.28 0.43
N VAL A 149 13.79 0.26 -0.78
CA VAL A 149 15.02 0.42 -1.59
C VAL A 149 15.41 1.88 -1.82
N LYS A 150 14.45 2.79 -1.76
CA LYS A 150 14.69 4.23 -1.87
C LYS A 150 13.72 5.00 -0.98
N THR A 151 14.20 6.09 -0.40
CA THR A 151 13.40 6.99 0.44
C THR A 151 13.37 8.37 -0.20
N HIS A 152 12.19 8.95 -0.27
CA HIS A 152 11.93 10.30 -0.77
C HIS A 152 11.47 11.17 0.39
N GLU A 153 12.22 12.23 0.67
CA GLU A 153 11.84 13.25 1.65
C GLU A 153 11.38 14.49 0.92
N VAL A 154 10.07 14.72 0.88
CA VAL A 154 9.46 15.78 0.08
C VAL A 154 8.28 16.40 0.81
N GLY A 155 8.28 17.73 0.93
CA GLY A 155 7.21 18.47 1.61
C GLY A 155 6.95 18.07 3.06
N GLY A 156 7.98 17.56 3.77
CA GLY A 156 7.86 17.08 5.15
C GLY A 156 7.29 15.66 5.28
N LEU A 157 7.08 14.96 4.16
CA LEU A 157 6.66 13.56 4.13
C LEU A 157 7.84 12.66 3.78
N VAL A 158 7.80 11.44 4.32
CA VAL A 158 8.68 10.33 3.94
C VAL A 158 7.85 9.37 3.11
N LEU A 159 8.27 9.13 1.87
CA LEU A 159 7.69 8.15 0.96
C LEU A 159 8.79 7.16 0.59
N GLN A 160 8.44 5.90 0.34
CA GLN A 160 9.42 4.85 0.06
C GLN A 160 9.06 4.07 -1.19
N ASP A 161 10.09 3.74 -1.95
CA ASP A 161 10.04 2.76 -3.03
C ASP A 161 10.37 1.39 -2.45
N TYR A 162 9.79 0.35 -3.03
CA TYR A 162 9.93 -1.01 -2.53
C TYR A 162 10.23 -2.02 -3.64
N GLU A 163 11.10 -2.98 -3.34
CA GLU A 163 11.02 -4.29 -3.98
C GLU A 163 9.84 -5.05 -3.36
N ASN A 164 9.00 -5.66 -4.19
CA ASN A 164 7.85 -6.42 -3.75
C ASN A 164 8.01 -7.90 -4.13
N TYR A 165 8.34 -8.68 -3.13
CA TYR A 165 8.48 -10.13 -3.20
C TYR A 165 7.18 -10.84 -2.82
N GLY A 166 7.05 -12.09 -3.22
CA GLY A 166 5.95 -12.92 -2.75
C GLY A 166 6.17 -14.41 -2.93
N LEU A 167 5.16 -15.13 -2.49
CA LEU A 167 5.02 -16.58 -2.65
C LEU A 167 3.54 -16.86 -2.90
N GLU A 168 3.23 -17.62 -3.95
CA GLU A 168 1.87 -18.04 -4.27
C GLU A 168 1.46 -19.26 -3.43
N SER A 169 1.34 -19.04 -2.12
CA SER A 169 0.88 -20.04 -1.16
C SER A 169 0.02 -19.38 -0.11
N LYS A 170 -1.25 -19.79 -0.01
CA LYS A 170 -2.18 -19.35 1.03
C LYS A 170 -1.85 -19.91 2.41
N GLU A 171 -1.12 -21.02 2.45
CA GLU A 171 -0.82 -21.74 3.69
C GLU A 171 0.40 -21.17 4.40
N THR A 172 1.18 -20.33 3.72
CA THR A 172 2.40 -19.74 4.29
C THR A 172 2.05 -18.66 5.31
N PRO A 173 2.41 -18.85 6.59
CA PRO A 173 2.23 -17.82 7.61
C PRO A 173 3.08 -16.58 7.29
N VAL A 174 2.53 -15.39 7.53
CA VAL A 174 3.28 -14.13 7.31
C VAL A 174 4.53 -14.06 8.20
N GLU A 175 4.49 -14.74 9.36
CA GLU A 175 5.60 -14.88 10.30
C GLU A 175 6.81 -15.62 9.72
N GLU A 176 6.63 -16.43 8.67
CA GLU A 176 7.75 -17.13 8.01
C GLU A 176 8.50 -16.24 7.00
N MET A 177 7.95 -15.08 6.62
CA MET A 177 8.45 -14.28 5.50
C MET A 177 9.89 -13.81 5.67
N GLU A 178 10.33 -13.53 6.90
CA GLU A 178 11.73 -13.20 7.18
C GLU A 178 12.67 -14.36 6.84
N SER A 179 12.32 -15.57 7.26
CA SER A 179 13.14 -16.77 7.02
C SER A 179 13.21 -17.11 5.54
N LEU A 180 12.11 -16.93 4.82
CA LEU A 180 12.03 -17.13 3.37
C LEU A 180 12.84 -16.09 2.61
N TYR A 181 12.80 -14.83 3.05
CA TYR A 181 13.63 -13.76 2.49
C TYR A 181 15.12 -14.06 2.68
N LYS A 182 15.54 -14.37 3.92
CA LYS A 182 16.94 -14.70 4.25
C LYS A 182 17.48 -15.91 3.48
N SER A 183 16.62 -16.88 3.17
CA SER A 183 16.99 -18.08 2.42
C SER A 183 16.88 -17.92 0.90
N GLY A 184 16.53 -16.73 0.39
CA GLY A 184 16.40 -16.46 -1.05
C GLY A 184 15.25 -17.21 -1.72
N LYS A 185 14.23 -17.62 -0.96
CA LYS A 185 13.08 -18.40 -1.45
C LYS A 185 11.91 -17.52 -1.92
N LEU A 186 11.99 -16.21 -1.72
CA LEU A 186 10.96 -15.29 -2.18
C LEU A 186 11.29 -14.81 -3.59
N GLU A 187 10.32 -14.89 -4.50
CA GLU A 187 10.44 -14.38 -5.85
C GLU A 187 10.18 -12.87 -5.87
N LEU A 188 10.99 -12.10 -6.60
CA LEU A 188 10.74 -10.69 -6.86
C LEU A 188 9.62 -10.57 -7.92
N LEU A 189 8.44 -10.12 -7.50
CA LEU A 189 7.27 -10.04 -8.39
C LEU A 189 7.17 -8.70 -9.11
N SER A 190 7.60 -7.62 -8.45
CA SER A 190 7.58 -6.26 -9.02
C SER A 190 8.40 -5.30 -8.16
N THR A 191 8.66 -4.12 -8.71
CA THR A 191 9.09 -2.94 -7.95
C THR A 191 7.95 -1.94 -7.81
N ILE A 192 8.04 -1.12 -6.76
CA ILE A 192 7.16 0.01 -6.47
C ILE A 192 8.04 1.24 -6.47
N GLU A 193 7.92 2.06 -7.50
CA GLU A 193 8.78 3.22 -7.74
C GLU A 193 7.90 4.45 -7.92
N LEU A 194 8.03 5.41 -7.02
CA LEU A 194 7.30 6.68 -7.08
C LEU A 194 8.15 7.73 -7.78
N GLU A 195 7.62 8.30 -8.84
CA GLU A 195 8.29 9.29 -9.67
C GLU A 195 7.59 10.65 -9.62
N ASN A 196 8.31 11.72 -9.99
CA ASN A 196 7.76 13.08 -10.09
C ASN A 196 6.94 13.54 -8.87
N ILE A 197 7.40 13.15 -7.67
CA ILE A 197 6.64 13.38 -6.44
C ILE A 197 6.59 14.88 -6.12
N GLN A 198 5.38 15.38 -5.91
CA GLN A 198 5.14 16.75 -5.46
C GLN A 198 4.19 16.76 -4.27
N VAL A 199 4.46 17.65 -3.33
CA VAL A 199 3.62 17.87 -2.15
C VAL A 199 3.18 19.32 -2.15
N VAL A 200 1.87 19.52 -2.24
CA VAL A 200 1.26 20.85 -2.33
C VAL A 200 0.35 21.04 -1.12
N LYS A 201 0.48 22.17 -0.43
CA LYS A 201 -0.49 22.56 0.61
C LYS A 201 -1.82 22.86 -0.07
N ARG A 202 -2.90 22.29 0.47
CA ARG A 202 -4.27 22.57 0.05
C ARG A 202 -4.88 23.53 1.04
#